data_AF-A0A2N4TZ96-F1
#
_entry.id   AF-A0A2N4TZ96-F1
#
_cell.length_a   1.000
_cell.length_b   1.000
_cell.length_c   1.000
_cell.angle_alpha   90.00
_cell.angle_beta   90.00
_cell.angle_gamma   90.00
#
_symmetry.space_group_name_H-M   'P 1'
#
loop_
_entity.id
_entity.type
_entity.pdbx_description
1 polymer ?
#
loop_
_entity_poly.entity_id
_entity_poly.type
_entity_poly.pdbx_seq_one_letter_code
_entity_poly.pdbx_strand_id
1 'polypeptide(L)'
;MNQDFYARMGLSGPETETSVPVPADIFVVSVHCECWTHEERDASEAGTHEIEIDHVTADAHDLVRHGREYGLSESSCADPRMSSDIWFRSTYPREDRAYFEQGVQKYYSLHIHDVNGHRPEPADYQRIANLINVRFDHAFNLQEAKQEGPDLCL
;
A
#
# COMPACT_ATOMS: atom_id res chain seq x y z
N MET A 1 -6.42 -28.92 -25.88
CA MET A 1 -7.14 -29.59 -24.77
C MET A 1 -8.41 -30.20 -25.35
N ASN A 2 -8.58 -31.51 -25.26
CA ASN A 2 -9.64 -32.27 -25.96
C ASN A 2 -10.94 -32.29 -25.14
N GLN A 3 -11.87 -31.38 -25.43
CA GLN A 3 -13.23 -31.40 -24.88
C GLN A 3 -13.99 -32.70 -25.23
N ASP A 4 -13.66 -33.34 -26.36
CA ASP A 4 -14.26 -34.59 -26.81
C ASP A 4 -14.09 -35.78 -25.86
N PHE A 5 -13.04 -35.78 -25.01
CA PHE A 5 -12.82 -36.88 -24.07
C PHE A 5 -13.86 -36.88 -22.94
N TYR A 6 -14.20 -35.71 -22.41
CA TYR A 6 -15.13 -35.56 -21.28
C TYR A 6 -16.58 -35.83 -21.70
N ALA A 7 -16.98 -35.35 -22.89
CA ALA A 7 -18.30 -35.60 -23.45
C ALA A 7 -18.57 -37.10 -23.69
N ARG A 8 -17.56 -37.87 -24.12
CA ARG A 8 -17.69 -39.33 -24.32
C ARG A 8 -17.86 -40.14 -23.04
N MET A 9 -17.45 -39.60 -21.90
CA MET A 9 -17.55 -40.27 -20.60
C MET A 9 -18.83 -39.91 -19.83
N GLY A 10 -19.69 -39.04 -20.39
CA GLY A 10 -20.88 -38.54 -19.68
C GLY A 10 -20.54 -37.66 -18.46
N LEU A 11 -19.31 -37.17 -18.41
CA LEU A 11 -18.81 -36.32 -17.33
C LEU A 11 -18.82 -34.87 -17.84
N SER A 12 -19.47 -33.98 -17.09
CA SER A 12 -19.21 -32.55 -17.24
C SER A 12 -17.71 -32.35 -17.02
N GLY A 13 -17.00 -31.78 -17.99
CA GLY A 13 -15.60 -31.37 -17.83
C GLY A 13 -15.46 -30.48 -16.60
N PRO A 14 -14.25 -30.33 -16.01
CA PRO A 14 -14.08 -29.59 -14.76
C PRO A 14 -14.78 -28.26 -14.93
N GLU A 15 -15.90 -28.11 -14.22
CA GLU A 15 -16.62 -26.86 -14.15
C GLU A 15 -15.55 -25.88 -13.74
N THR A 16 -15.23 -24.93 -14.61
CA THR A 16 -14.42 -23.78 -14.26
C THR A 16 -15.07 -23.26 -13.00
N GLU A 17 -14.43 -23.56 -11.87
CA GLU A 17 -14.88 -23.16 -10.56
C GLU A 17 -15.24 -21.71 -10.73
N THR A 18 -16.53 -21.43 -10.62
CA THR A 18 -17.06 -20.08 -10.63
C THR A 18 -16.18 -19.32 -9.69
N SER A 19 -15.28 -18.49 -10.24
CA SER A 19 -14.37 -17.66 -9.47
C SER A 19 -15.26 -16.83 -8.59
N VAL A 20 -15.46 -17.28 -7.35
CA VAL A 20 -16.02 -16.45 -6.29
C VAL A 20 -15.11 -15.23 -6.33
N PRO A 21 -15.61 -14.03 -6.67
CA PRO A 21 -14.75 -12.86 -6.68
C PRO A 21 -14.27 -12.73 -5.24
N VAL A 22 -13.00 -13.04 -5.01
CA VAL A 22 -12.33 -12.64 -3.78
C VAL A 22 -12.56 -11.14 -3.71
N PRO A 23 -13.21 -10.61 -2.65
CA PRO A 23 -13.47 -9.17 -2.58
C PRO A 23 -12.13 -8.47 -2.75
N ALA A 24 -12.06 -7.57 -3.73
CA ALA A 24 -10.87 -6.75 -3.93
C ALA A 24 -10.63 -5.97 -2.63
N ASP A 25 -9.39 -5.97 -2.14
CA ASP A 25 -9.05 -5.22 -0.93
C ASP A 25 -9.41 -3.73 -1.14
N ILE A 26 -10.15 -3.17 -0.18
CA ILE A 26 -10.54 -1.77 -0.16
C ILE A 26 -9.77 -1.06 0.95
N PHE A 27 -9.28 0.14 0.67
CA PHE A 27 -8.45 0.94 1.55
C PHE A 27 -9.06 2.33 1.72
N VAL A 28 -8.89 2.96 2.89
CA VAL A 28 -9.13 4.39 3.08
C VAL A 28 -7.79 5.06 3.31
N VAL A 29 -7.46 6.04 2.45
CA VAL A 29 -6.12 6.63 2.43
C VAL A 29 -6.15 8.16 2.39
N SER A 30 -5.10 8.76 2.95
CA SER A 30 -4.79 10.19 2.74
C SER A 30 -3.38 10.33 2.18
N VAL A 31 -3.17 11.32 1.31
CA VAL A 31 -1.85 11.71 0.84
C VAL A 31 -1.60 13.14 1.24
N HIS A 32 -0.52 13.35 1.99
CA HIS A 32 -0.05 14.66 2.38
C HIS A 32 1.15 15.05 1.53
N CYS A 33 1.31 16.35 1.30
CA CYS A 33 2.44 16.93 0.60
C CYS A 33 3.14 17.92 1.53
N GLU A 34 4.45 17.77 1.67
CA GLU A 34 5.31 18.73 2.35
C GLU A 34 6.13 19.47 1.29
N CYS A 35 5.93 20.79 1.21
CA CYS A 35 6.57 21.68 0.26
C CYS A 35 7.68 22.46 0.97
N TRP A 36 8.89 22.35 0.45
CA TRP A 36 10.05 23.07 0.93
C TRP A 36 10.64 23.94 -0.18
N THR A 37 10.82 25.22 0.07
CA THR A 37 11.77 26.03 -0.71
C THR A 37 13.20 25.72 -0.29
N HIS A 38 14.17 26.11 -1.13
CA HIS A 38 15.59 25.98 -0.77
C HIS A 38 15.92 26.77 0.50
N GLU A 39 15.34 27.96 0.66
CA GLU A 39 15.56 28.85 1.80
C GLU A 39 15.00 28.26 3.11
N GLU A 40 13.78 27.71 3.10
CA GLU A 40 13.17 27.06 4.27
C GLU A 40 13.96 25.83 4.71
N ARG A 41 14.45 25.04 3.74
CA ARG A 41 15.28 23.86 4.01
C ARG A 41 16.60 24.24 4.69
N ASP A 42 17.27 25.28 4.19
CA ASP A 42 18.52 25.77 4.78
C ASP A 42 18.30 26.39 6.17
N ALA A 43 17.14 27.02 6.39
CA ALA A 43 16.76 27.59 7.67
C ALA A 43 16.20 26.56 8.67
N SER A 44 15.90 25.33 8.23
CA SER A 44 15.11 24.34 9.00
C SER A 44 13.78 24.90 9.51
N GLU A 45 13.21 25.86 8.79
CA GLU A 45 11.88 26.41 9.08
C GLU A 45 10.84 25.46 8.48
N ALA A 46 9.73 25.23 9.21
CA ALA A 46 8.72 24.26 8.80
C ALA A 46 8.18 24.59 7.40
N GLY A 47 8.32 23.65 6.46
CA GLY A 47 7.73 23.74 5.13
C GLY A 47 6.20 23.81 5.17
N THR A 48 5.59 24.17 4.05
CA THR A 48 4.12 24.21 3.93
C THR A 48 3.58 22.78 3.82
N HIS A 49 2.58 22.44 4.63
CA HIS A 49 1.90 21.14 4.61
C HIS A 49 0.55 21.25 3.91
N GLU A 50 0.36 20.45 2.86
CA GLU A 50 -0.86 20.38 2.06
C GLU A 50 -1.46 18.96 2.10
N ILE A 51 -2.77 18.84 1.88
CA ILE A 51 -3.45 17.55 1.75
C ILE A 51 -3.86 17.39 0.28
N GLU A 52 -3.27 16.42 -0.39
CA GLU A 52 -3.54 16.08 -1.80
C GLU A 52 -4.78 15.20 -1.93
N ILE A 53 -4.90 14.23 -1.02
CA ILE A 53 -6.01 13.28 -0.94
C ILE A 53 -6.39 13.18 0.53
N ASP A 54 -7.68 13.32 0.84
CA ASP A 54 -8.19 13.21 2.20
C ASP A 54 -9.23 12.09 2.32
N HIS A 55 -8.90 11.04 3.07
CA HIS A 55 -9.78 9.92 3.42
C HIS A 55 -10.56 9.34 2.23
N VAL A 56 -9.86 9.11 1.12
CA VAL A 56 -10.48 8.56 -0.10
C VAL A 56 -10.44 7.03 -0.07
N THR A 57 -11.54 6.42 -0.48
CA THR A 57 -11.61 4.98 -0.72
C THR A 57 -10.84 4.63 -1.99
N ALA A 58 -9.86 3.76 -1.88
CA ALA A 58 -9.01 3.27 -2.96
C ALA A 58 -9.06 1.73 -3.00
N ASP A 59 -8.93 1.16 -4.19
CA ASP A 59 -8.64 -0.27 -4.34
C ASP A 59 -7.13 -0.53 -4.50
N ALA A 60 -6.74 -1.79 -4.67
CA ALA A 60 -5.33 -2.15 -4.86
C ALA A 60 -4.69 -1.51 -6.11
N HIS A 61 -5.46 -1.31 -7.19
CA HIS A 61 -4.96 -0.65 -8.40
C HIS A 61 -4.72 0.84 -8.16
N ASP A 62 -5.64 1.51 -7.45
CA ASP A 62 -5.47 2.90 -7.04
C ASP A 62 -4.26 3.08 -6.12
N LEU A 63 -4.05 2.18 -5.15
CA LEU A 63 -2.86 2.21 -4.30
C LEU A 63 -1.56 2.10 -5.11
N VAL A 64 -1.49 1.17 -6.07
CA VAL A 64 -0.32 1.02 -6.95
C VAL A 64 -0.10 2.30 -7.77
N ARG A 65 -1.18 2.89 -8.29
CA ARG A 65 -1.14 4.16 -9.03
C ARG A 65 -0.61 5.28 -8.15
N HIS A 66 -1.15 5.45 -6.94
CA HIS A 66 -0.70 6.46 -5.97
C HIS A 66 0.76 6.26 -5.56
N GLY A 67 1.18 5.02 -5.30
CA GLY A 67 2.57 4.71 -4.98
C GLY A 67 3.55 5.19 -6.04
N ARG A 68 3.20 5.02 -7.33
CA ARG A 68 4.01 5.51 -8.46
C ARG A 68 3.90 7.02 -8.66
N GLU A 69 2.69 7.55 -8.59
CA GLU A 69 2.39 8.97 -8.82
C GLU A 69 3.10 9.87 -7.81
N TYR A 70 3.12 9.45 -6.54
CA TYR A 70 3.74 10.19 -5.43
C TYR A 70 5.17 9.73 -5.12
N GLY A 71 5.73 8.77 -5.86
CA GLY A 71 7.12 8.33 -5.68
C GLY A 71 7.41 7.70 -4.31
N LEU A 72 6.45 6.99 -3.75
CA LEU A 72 6.59 6.34 -2.45
C LEU A 72 7.66 5.26 -2.51
N SER A 73 8.60 5.31 -1.58
CA SER A 73 9.82 4.50 -1.64
C SER A 73 10.24 3.93 -0.28
N GLU A 74 9.71 4.48 0.82
CA GLU A 74 10.10 4.09 2.17
C GLU A 74 8.89 4.04 3.11
N SER A 75 8.96 3.21 4.15
CA SER A 75 8.01 3.21 5.26
C SER A 75 8.49 4.12 6.39
N SER A 76 7.56 4.59 7.23
CA SER A 76 7.89 5.40 8.41
C SER A 76 8.60 4.61 9.51
N CYS A 77 8.50 3.29 9.48
CA CYS A 77 9.17 2.38 10.42
C CYS A 77 9.83 1.20 9.69
N ALA A 78 10.82 0.59 10.33
CA ALA A 78 11.58 -0.53 9.77
C ALA A 78 10.89 -1.90 9.92
N ASP A 79 10.04 -2.07 10.95
CA ASP A 79 9.28 -3.30 11.25
C ASP A 79 7.81 -2.95 11.47
N PRO A 80 6.86 -3.53 10.70
CA PRO A 80 5.44 -3.19 10.81
C PRO A 80 4.78 -3.62 12.13
N ARG A 81 5.44 -4.43 12.94
CA ARG A 81 4.94 -4.84 14.27
C ARG A 81 5.24 -3.83 15.37
N MET A 82 6.16 -2.89 15.11
CA MET A 82 6.64 -1.94 16.13
C MET A 82 5.75 -0.69 16.24
N SER A 83 4.91 -0.43 15.25
CA SER A 83 4.00 0.73 15.23
C SER A 83 2.60 0.32 14.80
N SER A 84 1.59 0.93 15.43
CA SER A 84 0.18 0.80 15.07
C SER A 84 -0.32 1.91 14.14
N ASP A 85 0.59 2.79 13.72
CA ASP A 85 0.35 3.86 12.75
C ASP A 85 1.59 3.99 11.87
N ILE A 86 1.47 3.48 10.64
CA ILE A 86 2.55 3.42 9.66
C ILE A 86 2.08 4.18 8.42
N TRP A 87 2.98 4.99 7.87
CA TRP A 87 2.78 5.67 6.60
C TRP A 87 3.94 5.38 5.67
N PHE A 88 3.73 5.57 4.38
CA PHE A 88 4.75 5.44 3.34
C PHE A 88 5.13 6.82 2.84
N ARG A 89 6.40 7.06 2.53
CA ARG A 89 6.89 8.38 2.13
C ARG A 89 7.75 8.31 0.88
N SER A 90 7.82 9.43 0.16
CA SER A 90 8.87 9.65 -0.84
C SER A 90 10.17 10.09 -0.15
N THR A 91 11.30 9.54 -0.58
CA THR A 91 12.63 9.96 -0.08
C THR A 91 13.27 11.05 -0.93
N TYR A 92 12.75 11.24 -2.15
CA TYR A 92 13.21 12.24 -3.10
C TYR A 92 12.07 13.18 -3.46
N PRO A 93 12.37 14.47 -3.68
CA PRO A 93 11.35 15.40 -4.12
C PRO A 93 10.93 15.07 -5.55
N ARG A 94 9.69 15.39 -5.89
CA ARG A 94 9.23 15.27 -7.26
C ARG A 94 9.96 16.29 -8.16
N GLU A 95 10.65 15.79 -9.18
CA GLU A 95 11.34 16.60 -10.18
C GLU A 95 10.36 17.13 -11.25
N ASP A 96 9.38 17.92 -10.82
CA ASP A 96 8.41 18.55 -11.72
C ASP A 96 8.80 20.00 -12.07
N ARG A 97 7.92 20.72 -12.77
CA ARG A 97 8.16 22.10 -13.17
C ARG A 97 8.40 23.03 -11.98
N ALA A 98 7.71 22.83 -10.85
CA ALA A 98 7.89 23.66 -9.66
C ALA A 98 9.28 23.44 -9.05
N TYR A 99 9.78 22.21 -9.07
CA TYR A 99 11.16 21.91 -8.66
C TYR A 99 12.19 22.66 -9.51
N PHE A 100 12.09 22.59 -10.84
CA PHE A 100 13.10 23.18 -11.72
C PHE A 100 12.98 24.70 -11.89
N GLU A 101 11.77 25.26 -11.89
CA GLU A 101 11.57 26.71 -12.14
C GLU A 101 11.51 27.54 -10.87
N GLN A 102 11.02 26.98 -9.76
CA GLN A 102 10.76 27.69 -8.51
C GLN A 102 11.61 27.19 -7.35
N GLY A 103 12.39 26.11 -7.54
CA GLY A 103 13.19 25.51 -6.48
C GLY A 103 12.34 24.86 -5.37
N VAL A 104 11.08 24.55 -5.64
CA VAL A 104 10.15 23.95 -4.66
C VAL A 104 10.31 22.43 -4.66
N GLN A 105 10.65 21.88 -3.52
CA GLN A 105 10.81 20.45 -3.28
C GLN A 105 9.55 19.90 -2.62
N LYS A 106 8.89 18.96 -3.29
CA LYS A 106 7.67 18.32 -2.79
C LYS A 106 7.93 16.89 -2.35
N TYR A 107 7.65 16.60 -1.10
CA TYR A 107 7.70 15.26 -0.51
C TYR A 107 6.30 14.79 -0.18
N TYR A 108 6.01 13.51 -0.35
CA TYR A 108 4.68 12.96 -0.15
C TYR A 108 4.67 11.91 0.95
N SER A 109 3.60 11.86 1.74
CA SER A 109 3.31 10.78 2.67
C SER A 109 1.91 10.20 2.45
N LEU A 110 1.84 8.88 2.29
CA LEU A 110 0.61 8.10 2.19
C LEU A 110 0.28 7.48 3.54
N HIS A 111 -0.85 7.88 4.10
CA HIS A 111 -1.42 7.34 5.33
C HIS A 111 -2.53 6.34 4.99
N ILE A 112 -2.55 5.21 5.72
CA ILE A 112 -3.59 4.19 5.61
C ILE A 112 -4.44 4.25 6.87
N HIS A 113 -5.73 4.56 6.72
CA HIS A 113 -6.66 4.72 7.84
C HIS A 113 -7.49 3.47 8.08
N ASP A 114 -7.84 2.76 7.01
CA ASP A 114 -8.71 1.58 7.05
C ASP A 114 -8.35 0.62 5.92
N VAL A 115 -8.49 -0.68 6.21
CA VAL A 115 -8.36 -1.79 5.26
C VAL A 115 -9.60 -2.65 5.46
N ASN A 116 -10.41 -2.84 4.42
CA ASN A 116 -11.59 -3.71 4.43
C ASN A 116 -12.57 -3.46 5.60
N GLY A 117 -12.71 -2.21 6.06
CA GLY A 117 -13.59 -1.82 7.16
C GLY A 117 -12.99 -2.01 8.56
N HIS A 118 -11.70 -2.31 8.67
CA HIS A 118 -10.99 -2.40 9.93
C HIS A 118 -9.72 -1.54 9.95
N ARG A 119 -9.28 -1.20 11.17
CA ARG A 119 -8.00 -0.54 11.37
C ARG A 119 -6.86 -1.42 10.82
N PRO A 120 -5.86 -0.85 10.13
CA PRO A 120 -4.75 -1.61 9.57
C PRO A 120 -3.95 -2.36 10.66
N GLU A 121 -3.67 -3.62 10.38
CA GLU A 121 -2.80 -4.48 11.17
C GLU A 121 -1.42 -4.64 10.50
N PRO A 122 -0.40 -5.16 11.22
CA PRO A 122 0.94 -5.35 10.65
C PRO A 122 0.96 -6.14 9.32
N ALA A 123 0.08 -7.14 9.19
CA ALA A 123 -0.04 -7.93 7.97
C ALA A 123 -0.60 -7.11 6.79
N ASP A 124 -1.47 -6.14 7.05
CA ASP A 124 -2.00 -5.23 6.02
C ASP A 124 -0.91 -4.29 5.55
N TYR A 125 -0.14 -3.70 6.46
CA TYR A 125 0.99 -2.85 6.10
C TYR A 125 2.02 -3.60 5.26
N GLN A 126 2.31 -4.86 5.59
CA GLN A 126 3.19 -5.69 4.77
C GLN A 126 2.63 -5.94 3.36
N ARG A 127 1.32 -6.22 3.25
CA ARG A 127 0.65 -6.37 1.94
C ARG A 127 0.68 -5.09 1.14
N ILE A 128 0.36 -3.95 1.74
CA ILE A 128 0.39 -2.64 1.11
C ILE A 128 1.80 -2.30 0.64
N ALA A 129 2.82 -2.49 1.50
CA ALA A 129 4.21 -2.29 1.14
C ALA A 129 4.59 -3.10 -0.11
N ASN A 130 4.18 -4.38 -0.17
CA ASN A 130 4.40 -5.21 -1.35
C ASN A 130 3.67 -4.67 -2.60
N LEU A 131 2.44 -4.18 -2.47
CA LEU A 131 1.66 -3.60 -3.58
C LEU A 131 2.35 -2.36 -4.15
N ILE A 132 2.81 -1.45 -3.30
CA ILE A 132 3.46 -0.20 -3.72
C ILE A 132 4.98 -0.35 -3.93
N ASN A 133 5.51 -1.58 -3.83
CA ASN A 133 6.93 -1.91 -3.99
C ASN A 133 7.87 -1.18 -3.00
N VAL A 134 7.41 -1.00 -1.76
CA VAL A 134 8.20 -0.54 -0.62
C VAL A 134 8.64 -1.76 0.21
N ARG A 135 9.82 -1.69 0.83
CA ARG A 135 10.34 -2.76 1.68
C ARG A 135 10.43 -2.30 3.12
N PHE A 136 10.01 -3.17 4.03
CA PHE A 136 10.43 -3.12 5.42
C PHE A 136 11.79 -3.80 5.55
N ASP A 137 12.68 -3.26 6.39
CA ASP A 137 13.96 -3.90 6.70
C ASP A 137 13.74 -5.26 7.37
N HIS A 138 12.68 -5.36 8.17
CA HIS A 138 12.29 -6.57 8.89
C HIS A 138 10.93 -7.02 8.35
N ALA A 139 10.93 -7.54 7.12
CA ALA A 139 9.72 -7.99 6.45
C ALA A 139 9.00 -9.06 7.29
N PHE A 140 7.70 -8.85 7.52
CA PHE A 140 6.84 -9.79 8.20
C PHE A 140 6.58 -11.00 7.29
N ASN A 141 6.87 -12.21 7.78
CA ASN A 141 6.60 -13.42 7.01
C ASN A 141 5.10 -13.73 7.09
N LEU A 142 4.35 -13.35 6.05
CA LEU A 142 2.90 -13.55 5.95
C LEU A 142 2.44 -15.02 6.16
N GLN A 143 3.33 -15.99 6.06
CA GLN A 143 3.03 -17.40 6.32
C GLN A 143 2.84 -17.74 7.82
N GLU A 144 3.48 -17.00 8.73
CA GLU A 144 3.43 -17.29 10.17
C GLU A 144 2.09 -16.88 10.80
N ALA A 145 1.45 -15.80 10.30
CA ALA A 145 0.16 -15.32 10.81
C ALA A 145 -1.01 -16.29 10.59
N LYS A 146 -0.86 -17.30 9.73
CA LYS A 146 -1.93 -18.28 9.44
C LYS A 146 -1.90 -19.49 10.37
N GLN A 147 -0.93 -19.60 11.28
CA GLN A 147 -0.75 -20.78 12.13
C GLN A 147 -1.18 -20.63 13.60
N GLU A 148 -1.55 -19.43 14.06
CA GLU A 148 -2.06 -19.23 15.42
C GLU A 148 -3.59 -19.46 15.50
N GLY A 149 -4.01 -20.69 15.25
CA GLY A 149 -5.29 -21.23 15.73
C GLY A 149 -5.06 -21.93 17.07
N PRO A 150 -6.02 -21.92 18.02
CA PRO A 150 -5.75 -22.30 19.41
C PRO A 150 -5.33 -23.77 19.50
N ASP A 151 -4.16 -24.01 20.10
CA ASP A 151 -3.76 -25.33 20.57
C ASP A 151 -4.68 -25.71 21.75
N LEU A 152 -5.82 -26.31 21.43
CA LEU A 152 -6.68 -26.96 22.41
C LEU A 152 -6.00 -28.27 22.82
N CYS A 153 -5.12 -28.18 23.82
CA CYS A 153 -4.65 -29.35 24.55
C CYS A 153 -5.83 -30.02 25.26
N LEU A 154 -6.16 -31.24 24.82
CA LEU A 154 -6.94 -32.25 25.56
C LEU A 154 -6.04 -33.04 26.50
#